data_AF-A0A7W0VGL4-F1
#
_entry.id   AF-A0A7W0VGL4-F1
#
_cell.length_a   1.000
_cell.length_b   1.000
_cell.length_c   1.000
_cell.angle_alpha   90.00
_cell.angle_beta   90.00
_cell.angle_gamma   90.00
#
_symmetry.space_group_name_H-M   'P 1'
#
loop_
_entity.id
_entity.type
_entity.pdbx_description
1 polymer ?
#
loop_
_entity_poly.entity_id
_entity_poly.type
_entity_poly.pdbx_seq_one_letter_code
_entity_poly.pdbx_strand_id
1 'polypeptide(L)'
;MTIDAPPSPCEIKLAMSGTGFETGSTGWTHVVLDGATASGGWPFDEWQNGTATSGPSSCRAGTKCWATRLDANYTSCERAALISPVIDLSACAGRSVKLAFWSWHDFWSGTVAGKPDTWYDGGLVEVSTNGTTWMAVTPSPTYPGTIAINPNISSYSCVSQNNFYVHNKPGLVGSSAGWQQITVPIPAAAVTPTFRFRFAFSSGVSFAGTNPETNRTYTRPGWYLDDVSFSAE
;
A
#
# COMPACT_ATOMS: atom_id res chain seq x y z
N MET A 1 7.86 9.96 -42.25
CA MET A 1 6.85 10.26 -41.21
C MET A 1 6.08 8.97 -40.98
N THR A 2 6.52 8.15 -40.02
CA THR A 2 5.76 6.97 -39.61
C THR A 2 4.56 7.48 -38.83
N ILE A 3 3.38 7.31 -39.39
CA ILE A 3 2.12 7.50 -38.68
C ILE A 3 2.05 6.35 -37.68
N ASP A 4 2.07 6.68 -36.37
CA ASP A 4 1.93 5.67 -35.32
C ASP A 4 0.64 4.88 -35.55
N ALA A 5 0.72 3.56 -35.41
CA ALA A 5 -0.44 2.70 -35.50
C ALA A 5 -1.46 3.10 -34.40
N PRO A 6 -2.77 3.00 -34.66
CA PRO A 6 -3.77 3.29 -33.64
C PRO A 6 -3.59 2.35 -32.43
N PRO A 7 -3.92 2.82 -31.21
CA PRO A 7 -3.76 2.02 -30.00
C PRO A 7 -4.66 0.78 -30.06
N SER A 8 -4.11 -0.35 -29.66
CA SER A 8 -4.78 -1.63 -29.56
C SER A 8 -5.85 -1.64 -28.45
N PRO A 9 -6.79 -2.60 -28.47
CA PRO A 9 -7.81 -2.71 -27.43
C PRO A 9 -7.24 -2.81 -26.00
N CYS A 10 -6.11 -3.52 -25.82
CA CYS A 10 -5.43 -3.58 -24.52
C CYS A 10 -4.93 -2.20 -24.09
N GLU A 11 -4.23 -1.46 -24.96
CA GLU A 11 -3.69 -0.13 -24.63
C GLU A 11 -4.79 0.86 -24.24
N ILE A 12 -5.93 0.83 -24.95
CA ILE A 12 -7.11 1.64 -24.60
C ILE A 12 -7.63 1.24 -23.20
N LYS A 13 -7.76 -0.06 -22.91
CA LYS A 13 -8.24 -0.54 -21.61
C LYS A 13 -7.31 -0.17 -20.46
N LEU A 14 -6.00 -0.29 -20.65
CA LEU A 14 -5.02 0.06 -19.62
C LEU A 14 -5.02 1.57 -19.34
N ALA A 15 -5.10 2.41 -20.37
CA ALA A 15 -5.19 3.86 -20.22
C ALA A 15 -6.42 4.30 -19.41
N MET A 16 -7.56 3.61 -19.57
CA MET A 16 -8.78 3.88 -18.82
C MET A 16 -8.78 3.31 -17.39
N SER A 17 -7.82 2.45 -17.04
CA SER A 17 -7.76 1.80 -15.72
C SER A 17 -6.90 2.57 -14.71
N GLY A 18 -6.18 3.59 -15.17
CA GLY A 18 -5.38 4.46 -14.30
C GLY A 18 -6.24 5.45 -13.51
N THR A 19 -5.67 5.99 -12.42
CA THR A 19 -6.30 6.99 -11.58
C THR A 19 -5.25 7.85 -10.87
N GLY A 20 -5.44 9.17 -10.91
CA GLY A 20 -4.74 10.13 -10.04
C GLY A 20 -5.60 10.57 -8.84
N PHE A 21 -6.70 9.86 -8.54
CA PHE A 21 -7.56 10.07 -7.37
C PHE A 21 -8.30 11.41 -7.22
N GLU A 22 -8.15 12.34 -8.17
CA GLU A 22 -8.78 13.67 -8.13
C GLU A 22 -10.32 13.64 -8.17
N THR A 23 -10.90 12.66 -8.86
CA THR A 23 -12.35 12.51 -8.99
C THR A 23 -12.97 11.61 -7.91
N GLY A 24 -12.21 11.34 -6.83
CA GLY A 24 -12.62 10.52 -5.69
C GLY A 24 -12.10 9.09 -5.75
N SER A 25 -12.49 8.28 -4.76
CA SER A 25 -12.04 6.91 -4.57
C SER A 25 -12.87 5.86 -5.32
N THR A 26 -13.61 6.22 -6.38
CA THR A 26 -14.63 5.34 -6.97
C THR A 26 -14.14 3.90 -7.19
N GLY A 27 -14.74 2.95 -6.45
CA GLY A 27 -14.45 1.52 -6.52
C GLY A 27 -13.24 1.04 -5.70
N TRP A 28 -12.42 1.95 -5.17
CA TRP A 28 -11.40 1.65 -4.18
C TRP A 28 -12.03 1.44 -2.81
N THR A 29 -11.53 0.45 -2.09
CA THR A 29 -12.01 0.10 -0.75
C THR A 29 -10.82 -0.16 0.15
N HIS A 30 -10.99 -0.08 1.45
CA HIS A 30 -9.95 -0.45 2.40
C HIS A 30 -10.55 -1.35 3.48
N VAL A 31 -9.73 -2.20 4.07
CA VAL A 31 -10.18 -3.22 5.02
C VAL A 31 -9.13 -3.48 6.09
N VAL A 32 -9.61 -3.67 7.31
CA VAL A 32 -8.82 -4.23 8.41
C VAL A 32 -8.44 -5.68 8.08
N LEU A 33 -7.17 -6.02 8.26
CA LEU A 33 -6.61 -7.34 8.04
C LEU A 33 -6.65 -8.19 9.32
N ASP A 34 -6.33 -9.47 9.17
CA ASP A 34 -6.06 -10.40 10.27
C ASP A 34 -7.25 -10.68 11.20
N GLY A 35 -8.47 -10.32 10.79
CA GLY A 35 -9.68 -10.43 11.61
C GLY A 35 -9.67 -9.50 12.81
N ALA A 36 -8.79 -8.49 12.83
CA ALA A 36 -8.75 -7.52 13.91
C ALA A 36 -10.04 -6.70 13.95
N THR A 37 -10.51 -6.44 15.17
CA THR A 37 -11.71 -5.65 15.43
C THR A 37 -11.32 -4.47 16.29
N ALA A 38 -11.76 -3.27 15.90
CA ALA A 38 -11.47 -2.04 16.63
C ALA A 38 -11.75 -2.21 18.13
N SER A 39 -10.76 -1.90 18.96
CA SER A 39 -10.78 -2.15 20.40
C SER A 39 -10.15 -1.00 21.15
N GLY A 40 -10.80 -0.52 22.20
CA GLY A 40 -10.27 0.58 23.03
C GLY A 40 -9.95 1.86 22.23
N GLY A 41 -10.70 2.12 21.14
CA GLY A 41 -10.49 3.28 20.27
C GLY A 41 -9.44 3.09 19.17
N TRP A 42 -8.81 1.92 19.07
CA TRP A 42 -7.84 1.64 18.01
C TRP A 42 -8.51 1.41 16.65
N PRO A 43 -8.15 2.20 15.61
CA PRO A 43 -8.82 2.10 14.31
C PRO A 43 -8.41 0.88 13.49
N PHE A 44 -7.16 0.42 13.60
CA PHE A 44 -6.52 -0.65 12.79
C PHE A 44 -6.46 -0.42 11.28
N ASP A 45 -7.30 0.45 10.74
CA ASP A 45 -7.35 0.90 9.36
C ASP A 45 -7.51 2.40 9.34
N GLU A 46 -6.53 3.08 8.76
CA GLU A 46 -6.48 4.53 8.69
C GLU A 46 -6.37 5.05 7.25
N TRP A 47 -6.52 4.18 6.25
CA TRP A 47 -6.49 4.58 4.86
C TRP A 47 -7.53 5.67 4.58
N GLN A 48 -7.09 6.77 3.96
CA GLN A 48 -7.88 7.95 3.67
C GLN A 48 -7.59 8.45 2.25
N ASN A 49 -8.63 8.96 1.57
CA ASN A 49 -8.51 9.64 0.29
C ASN A 49 -8.79 11.14 0.46
N GLY A 50 -7.86 11.99 0.00
CA GLY A 50 -7.99 13.44 0.14
C GLY A 50 -6.66 14.16 0.04
N THR A 51 -6.62 15.39 0.56
CA THR A 51 -5.44 16.25 0.50
C THR A 51 -4.48 15.96 1.66
N ALA A 52 -3.25 15.61 1.32
CA ALA A 52 -2.18 15.43 2.30
C ALA A 52 -1.75 16.77 2.90
N THR A 53 -1.68 16.83 4.23
CA THR A 53 -1.11 17.95 5.01
C THR A 53 -0.01 17.49 5.96
N SER A 54 0.13 16.16 6.15
CA SER A 54 1.26 15.48 6.78
C SER A 54 2.18 14.84 5.71
N GLY A 55 3.28 14.23 6.15
CA GLY A 55 4.21 13.48 5.31
C GLY A 55 4.81 14.34 4.19
N PRO A 56 4.52 14.06 2.90
CA PRO A 56 5.01 14.85 1.78
C PRO A 56 4.42 16.27 1.72
N SER A 57 3.47 16.62 2.60
CA SER A 57 2.75 17.92 2.66
C SER A 57 1.89 18.27 1.44
N SER A 58 1.94 17.45 0.38
CA SER A 58 1.08 17.51 -0.79
C SER A 58 1.03 16.14 -1.46
N CYS A 59 -0.03 15.89 -2.23
CA CYS A 59 -0.08 14.75 -3.15
C CYS A 59 0.94 14.94 -4.29
N ARG A 60 1.26 13.86 -5.01
CA ARG A 60 2.30 13.89 -6.05
C ARG A 60 1.84 14.74 -7.24
N ALA A 61 0.59 14.57 -7.63
CA ALA A 61 -0.09 15.39 -8.61
C ALA A 61 -1.41 15.89 -8.03
N GLY A 62 -1.95 16.95 -8.63
CA GLY A 62 -3.26 17.47 -8.24
C GLY A 62 -3.37 17.78 -6.75
N THR A 63 -4.49 17.39 -6.14
CA THR A 63 -4.88 17.73 -4.78
C THR A 63 -5.26 16.53 -3.92
N LYS A 64 -5.42 15.34 -4.50
CA LYS A 64 -5.93 14.16 -3.81
C LYS A 64 -5.08 12.92 -4.06
N CYS A 65 -4.82 12.19 -3.00
CA CYS A 65 -4.08 10.93 -3.01
C CYS A 65 -4.64 10.01 -1.92
N TRP A 66 -4.16 8.78 -1.87
CA TRP A 66 -4.41 7.90 -0.73
C TRP A 66 -3.26 7.96 0.26
N ALA A 67 -3.56 7.89 1.54
CA ALA A 67 -2.56 7.71 2.57
C ALA A 67 -3.07 6.89 3.75
N THR A 68 -2.18 6.22 4.48
CA THR A 68 -2.49 5.63 5.79
C THR A 68 -2.87 6.71 6.82
N ARG A 69 -2.49 7.98 6.60
CA ARG A 69 -3.05 9.14 7.30
C ARG A 69 -2.73 10.42 6.54
N LEU A 70 -3.71 11.26 6.24
CA LEU A 70 -3.48 12.47 5.45
C LEU A 70 -2.98 13.67 6.27
N ASP A 71 -3.39 13.76 7.54
CA ASP A 71 -3.28 14.96 8.36
C ASP A 71 -2.46 14.79 9.66
N ALA A 72 -1.94 13.59 9.89
CA ALA A 72 -1.13 13.25 11.05
C ALA A 72 -0.22 12.06 10.74
N ASN A 73 0.48 11.56 11.75
CA ASN A 73 1.11 10.25 11.69
C ASN A 73 0.04 9.14 11.79
N TYR A 74 0.34 7.97 11.23
CA TYR A 74 -0.46 6.76 11.47
C TYR A 74 -0.39 6.36 12.94
N THR A 75 -1.24 5.44 13.36
CA THR A 75 -1.26 4.93 14.72
C THR A 75 -0.65 3.51 14.74
N SER A 76 0.06 3.11 15.81
CA SER A 76 0.65 1.76 15.96
C SER A 76 -0.35 0.62 15.72
N CYS A 77 0.09 -0.62 15.55
CA CYS A 77 -0.85 -1.73 15.32
C CYS A 77 -1.74 -1.60 14.07
N GLU A 78 -1.57 -0.58 13.21
CA GLU A 78 -2.27 -0.50 11.93
C GLU A 78 -2.01 -1.79 11.16
N ARG A 79 -3.05 -2.29 10.49
CA ARG A 79 -3.08 -3.59 9.83
C ARG A 79 -4.19 -3.59 8.80
N ALA A 80 -4.00 -2.81 7.75
CA ALA A 80 -5.04 -2.61 6.77
C ALA A 80 -4.50 -2.74 5.35
N ALA A 81 -5.42 -2.97 4.43
CA ALA A 81 -5.11 -2.90 3.02
C ALA A 81 -6.05 -1.98 2.28
N LEU A 82 -5.48 -1.13 1.42
CA LEU A 82 -6.20 -0.42 0.36
C LEU A 82 -6.28 -1.34 -0.87
N ILE A 83 -7.47 -1.54 -1.40
CA ILE A 83 -7.81 -2.52 -2.44
C ILE A 83 -8.39 -1.79 -3.66
N SER A 84 -7.86 -2.12 -4.83
CA SER A 84 -8.35 -1.60 -6.11
C SER A 84 -9.77 -2.09 -6.44
N PRO A 85 -10.52 -1.37 -7.30
CA PRO A 85 -11.66 -1.97 -8.00
C PRO A 85 -11.24 -3.18 -8.83
N VAL A 86 -12.23 -3.93 -9.35
CA VAL A 86 -11.97 -4.93 -10.39
C VAL A 86 -11.48 -4.20 -11.64
N ILE A 87 -10.40 -4.69 -12.22
CA ILE A 87 -9.86 -4.20 -13.48
C ILE A 87 -9.91 -5.37 -14.47
N ASP A 88 -10.67 -5.19 -15.54
CA ASP A 88 -10.82 -6.22 -16.57
C ASP A 88 -9.61 -6.16 -17.52
N LEU A 89 -8.70 -7.13 -17.37
CA LEU A 89 -7.52 -7.28 -18.22
C LEU A 89 -7.71 -8.28 -19.36
N SER A 90 -8.94 -8.70 -19.68
CA SER A 90 -9.21 -9.69 -20.73
C SER A 90 -8.69 -9.27 -22.11
N ALA A 91 -8.77 -7.99 -22.44
CA ALA A 91 -8.24 -7.43 -23.68
C ALA A 91 -6.71 -7.50 -23.80
N CYS A 92 -6.02 -7.78 -22.70
CA CYS A 92 -4.56 -7.88 -22.61
C CYS A 92 -4.07 -9.33 -22.49
N ALA A 93 -4.95 -10.32 -22.70
CA ALA A 93 -4.57 -11.73 -22.66
C ALA A 93 -3.36 -12.02 -23.58
N GLY A 94 -2.34 -12.69 -23.02
CA GLY A 94 -1.09 -13.00 -23.74
C GLY A 94 -0.07 -11.86 -23.82
N ARG A 95 -0.34 -10.70 -23.21
CA ARG A 95 0.62 -9.57 -23.14
C ARG A 95 1.31 -9.45 -21.80
N SER A 96 2.46 -8.78 -21.79
CA SER A 96 3.19 -8.48 -20.56
C SER A 96 2.68 -7.18 -19.96
N VAL A 97 1.77 -7.27 -18.99
CA VAL A 97 1.15 -6.10 -18.36
C VAL A 97 1.95 -5.65 -17.13
N LYS A 98 2.09 -4.35 -16.93
CA LYS A 98 2.74 -3.72 -15.77
C LYS A 98 1.75 -2.76 -15.10
N LEU A 99 1.72 -2.80 -13.77
CA LEU A 99 1.11 -1.78 -12.92
C LEU A 99 2.21 -0.79 -12.51
N ALA A 100 1.94 0.51 -12.52
CA ALA A 100 2.81 1.52 -11.94
C ALA A 100 2.03 2.45 -11.03
N PHE A 101 2.66 2.94 -9.98
CA PHE A 101 2.10 3.93 -9.06
C PHE A 101 3.22 4.78 -8.46
N TRP A 102 2.90 5.98 -8.03
CA TRP A 102 3.81 6.82 -7.25
C TRP A 102 3.61 6.55 -5.76
N SER A 103 4.72 6.43 -5.05
CA SER A 103 4.79 6.10 -3.64
C SER A 103 5.69 7.09 -2.90
N TRP A 104 5.23 7.60 -1.77
CA TRP A 104 6.06 8.25 -0.77
C TRP A 104 5.81 7.56 0.57
N HIS A 105 6.86 7.31 1.35
CA HIS A 105 6.67 6.73 2.68
C HIS A 105 7.70 7.20 3.71
N ASP A 106 7.26 7.29 4.96
CA ASP A 106 8.12 7.36 6.14
C ASP A 106 7.50 6.47 7.21
N PHE A 107 8.17 5.36 7.50
CA PHE A 107 7.76 4.35 8.48
C PHE A 107 8.68 4.39 9.69
N TRP A 108 8.12 4.13 10.86
CA TRP A 108 8.87 4.12 12.10
C TRP A 108 9.96 3.05 12.05
N SER A 109 11.20 3.52 12.15
CA SER A 109 12.39 2.70 11.98
C SER A 109 13.00 2.31 13.33
N GLY A 110 12.30 1.51 14.13
CA GLY A 110 13.06 0.76 15.13
C GLY A 110 13.87 -0.30 14.37
N THR A 111 15.19 -0.25 14.49
CA THR A 111 16.08 -1.24 13.88
C THR A 111 16.03 -2.51 14.70
N VAL A 112 15.93 -3.66 14.04
CA VAL A 112 15.98 -4.95 14.74
C VAL A 112 17.44 -5.27 15.03
N ALA A 113 17.82 -5.29 16.31
CA ALA A 113 19.19 -5.56 16.73
C ALA A 113 19.72 -6.87 16.09
N GLY A 114 20.86 -6.75 15.39
CA GLY A 114 21.49 -7.89 14.71
C GLY A 114 20.84 -8.33 13.41
N LYS A 115 19.81 -7.63 12.90
CA LYS A 115 19.21 -7.90 11.59
C LYS A 115 19.30 -6.66 10.69
N PRO A 116 20.30 -6.57 9.79
CA PRO A 116 20.31 -5.53 8.78
C PRO A 116 19.06 -5.66 7.91
N ASP A 117 18.68 -4.54 7.28
CA ASP A 117 17.58 -4.46 6.34
C ASP A 117 16.23 -5.00 6.87
N THR A 118 16.00 -4.83 8.18
CA THR A 118 14.79 -5.28 8.87
C THR A 118 14.21 -4.16 9.74
N TRP A 119 12.93 -3.85 9.54
CA TRP A 119 12.22 -2.76 10.21
C TRP A 119 10.90 -3.21 10.80
N TYR A 120 10.46 -2.55 11.87
CA TYR A 120 9.22 -2.92 12.56
C TYR A 120 7.95 -2.53 11.81
N ASP A 121 8.00 -1.60 10.88
CA ASP A 121 6.83 -1.10 10.17
C ASP A 121 7.09 -1.17 8.66
N GLY A 122 6.05 -1.48 7.89
CA GLY A 122 6.18 -1.51 6.45
C GLY A 122 4.95 -1.98 5.71
N GLY A 123 5.04 -1.88 4.39
CA GLY A 123 3.95 -2.22 3.49
C GLY A 123 4.43 -2.90 2.21
N LEU A 124 3.51 -3.58 1.54
CA LEU A 124 3.77 -4.32 0.32
C LEU A 124 2.58 -4.22 -0.64
N VAL A 125 2.85 -4.43 -1.92
CA VAL A 125 1.85 -4.57 -2.98
C VAL A 125 1.70 -6.04 -3.35
N GLU A 126 0.45 -6.45 -3.56
CA GLU A 126 0.06 -7.80 -3.98
C GLU A 126 -1.03 -7.73 -5.05
N VAL A 127 -1.19 -8.82 -5.82
CA VAL A 127 -2.23 -8.93 -6.85
C VAL A 127 -3.16 -10.11 -6.58
N SER A 128 -4.34 -10.11 -7.17
CA SER A 128 -5.36 -11.15 -6.99
C SER A 128 -6.20 -11.32 -8.26
N THR A 129 -6.73 -12.53 -8.44
CA THR A 129 -7.70 -12.87 -9.50
C THR A 129 -9.12 -13.06 -8.96
N ASN A 130 -9.31 -13.01 -7.64
CA ASN A 130 -10.60 -13.27 -7.00
C ASN A 130 -10.93 -12.33 -5.83
N GLY A 131 -9.98 -11.46 -5.44
CA GLY A 131 -10.12 -10.53 -4.32
C GLY A 131 -10.01 -11.16 -2.92
N THR A 132 -9.73 -12.46 -2.82
CA THR A 132 -9.63 -13.19 -1.55
C THR A 132 -8.26 -13.81 -1.31
N THR A 133 -7.65 -14.38 -2.36
CA THR A 133 -6.27 -14.89 -2.32
C THR A 133 -5.33 -13.92 -3.03
N TRP A 134 -4.23 -13.59 -2.35
CA TRP A 134 -3.28 -12.57 -2.78
C TRP A 134 -1.93 -13.20 -3.12
N MET A 135 -1.41 -12.84 -4.29
CA MET A 135 -0.13 -13.31 -4.81
C MET A 135 0.93 -12.25 -4.56
N ALA A 136 2.06 -12.69 -4.02
CA ALA A 136 3.25 -11.86 -3.91
C ALA A 136 3.78 -11.47 -5.30
N VAL A 137 4.29 -10.25 -5.39
CA VAL A 137 4.93 -9.70 -6.58
C VAL A 137 6.24 -9.03 -6.17
N THR A 138 7.19 -9.00 -7.10
CA THR A 138 8.46 -8.30 -6.91
C THR A 138 8.43 -6.99 -7.70
N PRO A 139 8.32 -5.83 -7.04
CA PRO A 139 8.34 -4.55 -7.72
C PRO A 139 9.74 -4.19 -8.25
N SER A 140 9.79 -3.16 -9.09
CA SER A 140 10.97 -2.41 -9.48
C SER A 140 10.80 -0.93 -9.12
N PRO A 141 11.68 -0.32 -8.31
CA PRO A 141 12.77 -0.97 -7.57
C PRO A 141 12.26 -2.08 -6.65
N THR A 142 13.13 -3.08 -6.37
CA THR A 142 12.79 -4.17 -5.45
C THR A 142 12.61 -3.65 -4.02
N TYR A 143 11.93 -4.43 -3.19
CA TYR A 143 11.74 -4.11 -1.79
C TYR A 143 13.10 -3.92 -1.07
N PRO A 144 13.29 -2.81 -0.33
CA PRO A 144 14.55 -2.50 0.32
C PRO A 144 14.82 -3.33 1.58
N GLY A 145 13.85 -4.12 2.06
CA GLY A 145 14.11 -5.07 3.14
C GLY A 145 12.88 -5.83 3.61
N THR A 146 12.96 -6.32 4.85
CA THR A 146 11.97 -7.20 5.47
C THR A 146 11.14 -6.47 6.52
N ILE A 147 9.83 -6.66 6.47
CA ILE A 147 8.89 -6.17 7.48
C ILE A 147 8.89 -7.16 8.65
N ALA A 148 9.28 -6.70 9.83
CA ALA A 148 9.37 -7.51 11.04
C ALA A 148 8.57 -6.87 12.17
N ILE A 149 7.25 -6.73 12.00
CA ILE A 149 6.33 -6.17 12.99
C ILE A 149 6.72 -6.51 14.43
N ASN A 150 6.97 -5.47 15.25
CA ASN A 150 7.17 -5.62 16.69
C ASN A 150 5.81 -5.73 17.39
N PRO A 151 5.45 -6.90 17.95
CA PRO A 151 4.16 -7.06 18.59
C PRO A 151 4.17 -6.64 20.08
N ASN A 152 5.23 -5.98 20.59
CA ASN A 152 5.59 -5.88 22.03
C ASN A 152 4.40 -6.09 23.00
N ILE A 153 4.45 -7.21 23.68
CA ILE A 153 3.30 -8.00 24.17
C ILE A 153 2.97 -7.78 25.65
N SER A 154 3.31 -6.63 26.23
CA SER A 154 2.91 -6.32 27.61
C SER A 154 2.27 -4.93 27.72
N SER A 155 1.01 -4.91 28.20
CA SER A 155 0.17 -3.75 28.57
C SER A 155 -0.64 -2.96 27.51
N TYR A 156 -0.96 -3.51 26.33
CA TYR A 156 -1.70 -2.76 25.28
C TYR A 156 -3.07 -3.32 24.89
N SER A 157 -3.98 -2.39 24.57
CA SER A 157 -5.34 -2.69 24.08
C SER A 157 -5.43 -2.95 22.56
N CYS A 158 -4.38 -2.65 21.76
CA CYS A 158 -4.39 -2.86 20.30
C CYS A 158 -3.96 -4.23 19.81
N VAL A 159 -3.58 -5.15 20.71
CA VAL A 159 -2.97 -6.42 20.30
C VAL A 159 -3.96 -7.57 20.48
N SER A 160 -4.47 -8.09 19.37
CA SER A 160 -4.66 -9.54 19.23
C SER A 160 -3.31 -10.15 18.86
N GLN A 161 -2.78 -11.07 19.67
CA GLN A 161 -1.47 -11.65 19.45
C GLN A 161 -1.39 -12.35 18.07
N ASN A 162 -0.35 -12.01 17.31
CA ASN A 162 0.35 -12.86 16.33
C ASN A 162 -0.09 -12.96 14.86
N ASN A 163 -1.11 -12.26 14.38
CA ASN A 163 -1.38 -12.25 12.94
C ASN A 163 -1.22 -10.83 12.43
N PHE A 164 -0.03 -10.44 11.99
CA PHE A 164 0.12 -9.28 11.11
C PHE A 164 0.43 -9.84 9.73
N TYR A 165 -0.49 -9.66 8.79
CA TYR A 165 -0.41 -10.28 7.46
C TYR A 165 0.94 -10.05 6.75
N VAL A 166 1.55 -8.88 6.93
CA VAL A 166 2.78 -8.47 6.25
C VAL A 166 4.07 -8.88 7.01
N HIS A 167 3.95 -9.42 8.22
CA HIS A 167 5.11 -9.81 9.03
C HIS A 167 5.94 -10.91 8.35
N ASN A 168 7.27 -10.78 8.42
CA ASN A 168 8.28 -11.62 7.76
C ASN A 168 8.21 -11.65 6.22
N LYS A 169 7.59 -10.64 5.60
CA LYS A 169 7.58 -10.48 4.14
C LYS A 169 8.55 -9.38 3.70
N PRO A 170 9.12 -9.47 2.49
CA PRO A 170 9.79 -8.33 1.89
C PRO A 170 8.77 -7.21 1.65
N GLY A 171 9.20 -5.97 1.85
CA GLY A 171 8.32 -4.81 1.72
C GLY A 171 9.05 -3.49 1.65
N LEU A 172 8.29 -2.42 1.41
CA LEU A 172 8.72 -1.06 1.67
C LEU A 172 8.85 -0.90 3.18
N VAL A 173 10.00 -0.36 3.58
CA VAL A 173 10.46 -0.22 4.97
C VAL A 173 11.27 1.07 5.07
N GLY A 174 11.45 1.58 6.29
CA GLY A 174 12.15 2.85 6.51
C GLY A 174 11.45 4.02 5.85
N SER A 175 12.19 4.88 5.16
CA SER A 175 11.67 6.06 4.46
C SER A 175 12.12 6.12 3.00
N SER A 176 11.28 6.72 2.16
CA SER A 176 11.63 7.04 0.78
C SER A 176 12.34 8.39 0.70
N ALA A 177 13.21 8.55 -0.30
CA ALA A 177 13.83 9.83 -0.64
C ALA A 177 12.88 10.70 -1.49
N GLY A 178 11.67 10.96 -0.98
CA GLY A 178 10.60 11.63 -1.71
C GLY A 178 9.67 10.67 -2.47
N TRP A 179 8.89 11.22 -3.40
CA TRP A 179 8.00 10.45 -4.26
C TRP A 179 8.81 9.61 -5.25
N GLN A 180 8.56 8.31 -5.31
CA GLN A 180 9.21 7.36 -6.19
C GLN A 180 8.17 6.58 -6.99
N GLN A 181 8.42 6.39 -8.28
CA GLN A 181 7.58 5.51 -9.08
C GLN A 181 7.97 4.05 -8.83
N ILE A 182 6.99 3.22 -8.53
CA ILE A 182 7.14 1.77 -8.35
C ILE A 182 6.39 1.08 -9.49
N THR A 183 7.06 0.14 -10.14
CA THR A 183 6.48 -0.69 -11.20
C THR A 183 6.38 -2.13 -10.75
N VAL A 184 5.24 -2.76 -10.99
CA VAL A 184 4.94 -4.16 -10.66
C VAL A 184 4.63 -4.91 -11.94
N PRO A 185 5.44 -5.91 -12.34
CA PRO A 185 5.05 -6.81 -13.41
C PRO A 185 3.85 -7.65 -12.94
N ILE A 186 2.78 -7.67 -13.72
CA ILE A 186 1.60 -8.48 -13.44
C ILE A 186 1.89 -9.90 -13.92
N PRO A 187 1.82 -10.93 -13.04
CA PRO A 187 2.01 -12.32 -13.46
C PRO A 187 1.03 -12.69 -14.58
N ALA A 188 1.46 -13.46 -15.58
CA ALA A 188 0.61 -13.86 -16.70
C ALA A 188 -0.70 -14.54 -16.24
N ALA A 189 -0.64 -15.34 -15.16
CA ALA A 189 -1.80 -15.97 -14.55
C ALA A 189 -2.78 -14.98 -13.88
N ALA A 190 -2.36 -13.74 -13.64
CA ALA A 190 -3.17 -12.67 -13.05
C ALA A 190 -3.87 -11.81 -14.11
N VAL A 191 -3.47 -11.88 -15.38
CA VAL A 191 -4.09 -11.16 -16.51
C VAL A 191 -5.47 -11.76 -16.80
N THR A 192 -6.47 -11.32 -16.05
CA THR A 192 -7.80 -11.91 -15.97
C THR A 192 -8.87 -10.81 -15.92
N PRO A 193 -10.15 -11.10 -16.22
CA PRO A 193 -11.23 -10.10 -16.13
C PRO A 193 -11.55 -9.67 -14.69
N THR A 194 -11.03 -10.38 -13.69
CA THR A 194 -11.27 -10.16 -12.26
C THR A 194 -10.03 -9.69 -11.51
N PHE A 195 -9.02 -9.17 -12.24
CA PHE A 195 -7.78 -8.70 -11.65
C PHE A 195 -8.02 -7.59 -10.62
N ARG A 196 -7.31 -7.69 -9.51
CA ARG A 196 -7.22 -6.68 -8.45
C ARG A 196 -5.78 -6.60 -7.94
N PHE A 197 -5.46 -5.49 -7.32
CA PHE A 197 -4.25 -5.35 -6.50
C PHE A 197 -4.58 -4.64 -5.19
N ARG A 198 -3.67 -4.76 -4.22
CA ARG A 198 -3.79 -4.07 -2.95
C ARG A 198 -2.45 -3.56 -2.45
N PHE A 199 -2.53 -2.55 -1.60
CA PHE A 199 -1.44 -2.05 -0.78
C PHE A 199 -1.73 -2.44 0.66
N ALA A 200 -0.98 -3.40 1.19
CA ALA A 200 -1.12 -3.84 2.57
C ALA A 200 -0.05 -3.16 3.42
N PHE A 201 -0.46 -2.51 4.51
CA PHE A 201 0.43 -1.85 5.44
C PHE A 201 0.23 -2.40 6.85
N SER A 202 1.30 -2.51 7.61
CA SER A 202 1.17 -2.68 9.05
C SER A 202 2.26 -1.98 9.84
N SER A 203 1.89 -1.55 11.04
CA SER A 203 2.80 -0.96 12.02
C SER A 203 2.87 -1.80 13.29
N GLY A 204 4.07 -1.95 13.83
CA GLY A 204 4.28 -2.48 15.16
C GLY A 204 3.91 -1.47 16.24
N VAL A 205 4.26 -1.82 17.48
CA VAL A 205 4.12 -0.92 18.63
C VAL A 205 5.36 -0.03 18.74
N SER A 206 5.22 1.26 18.48
CA SER A 206 6.29 2.25 18.66
C SER A 206 6.33 2.84 20.07
N PHE A 207 5.18 2.91 20.75
CA PHE A 207 5.06 3.43 22.11
C PHE A 207 3.98 2.70 22.92
N ALA A 208 4.27 2.60 24.21
CA ALA A 208 3.48 1.89 25.19
C ALA A 208 2.25 2.68 25.67
N GLY A 209 1.04 2.42 25.15
CA GLY A 209 -0.14 3.16 25.61
C GLY A 209 -1.50 2.58 25.24
N THR A 210 -2.55 3.13 25.86
CA THR A 210 -3.96 2.79 25.64
C THR A 210 -4.71 3.86 24.84
N ASN A 211 -4.07 4.98 24.52
CA ASN A 211 -4.65 6.08 23.76
C ASN A 211 -4.02 6.13 22.35
N PRO A 212 -4.81 5.93 21.27
CA PRO A 212 -4.30 6.01 19.90
C PRO A 212 -3.73 7.40 19.57
N GLU A 213 -4.37 8.49 20.00
CA GLU A 213 -3.91 9.85 19.69
C GLU A 213 -2.55 10.16 20.31
N THR A 214 -2.29 9.72 21.54
CA THR A 214 -0.95 9.82 22.13
C THR A 214 0.05 8.92 21.41
N ASN A 215 -0.37 7.76 20.89
CA ASN A 215 0.52 6.86 20.18
C ASN A 215 1.03 7.44 18.84
N ARG A 216 0.20 8.23 18.13
CA ARG A 216 0.59 8.89 16.88
C ARG A 216 1.85 9.77 17.01
N THR A 217 2.15 10.29 18.19
CA THR A 217 3.35 11.12 18.39
C THR A 217 4.65 10.31 18.36
N TYR A 218 4.56 8.98 18.35
CA TYR A 218 5.71 8.05 18.35
C TYR A 218 5.84 7.24 17.07
N THR A 219 4.92 7.42 16.13
CA THR A 219 4.94 6.80 14.79
C THR A 219 5.43 7.82 13.76
N ARG A 220 5.12 7.60 12.48
CA ARG A 220 5.58 8.41 11.34
C ARG A 220 4.41 8.76 10.41
N PRO A 221 4.62 9.63 9.40
CA PRO A 221 3.56 10.01 8.48
C PRO A 221 2.93 8.85 7.69
N GLY A 222 3.65 7.75 7.48
CA GLY A 222 3.08 6.53 6.88
C GLY A 222 3.28 6.44 5.38
N TRP A 223 2.31 5.85 4.68
CA TRP A 223 2.40 5.52 3.25
C TRP A 223 1.43 6.38 2.45
N TYR A 224 1.92 7.01 1.38
CA TYR A 224 1.15 7.84 0.46
C TYR A 224 1.27 7.28 -0.96
N LEU A 225 0.15 7.23 -1.66
CA LEU A 225 -0.01 6.59 -2.96
C LEU A 225 -0.75 7.52 -3.93
N ASP A 226 -0.22 7.63 -5.14
CA ASP A 226 -0.79 8.50 -6.17
C ASP A 226 -0.51 7.97 -7.58
N ASP A 227 -1.19 8.52 -8.57
CA ASP A 227 -0.93 8.34 -10.02
C ASP A 227 -0.74 6.85 -10.42
N VAL A 228 -1.77 6.04 -10.16
CA VAL A 228 -1.85 4.64 -10.60
C VAL A 228 -2.04 4.58 -12.11
N SER A 229 -1.26 3.76 -12.78
CA SER A 229 -1.30 3.58 -14.23
C SER A 229 -0.94 2.14 -14.63
N PHE A 230 -1.25 1.80 -15.88
CA PHE A 230 -0.94 0.49 -16.45
C PHE A 230 -0.33 0.63 -17.83
N SER A 231 0.53 -0.33 -18.20
CA SER A 231 1.10 -0.46 -19.54
C SER A 231 1.23 -1.92 -19.95
N ALA A 232 1.37 -2.18 -21.25
CA ALA A 232 1.62 -3.51 -21.78
C ALA A 232 2.70 -3.47 -22.86
N GLU A 233 3.46 -4.55 -22.93
CA GLU A 233 4.40 -4.90 -24.01
C GLU A 233 3.86 -6.13 -24.77
#